data_AF-A0ABD4KTB0-F1
#
_entry.id   AF-A0ABD4KTB0-F1
#
_cell.length_a   1.000
_cell.length_b   1.000
_cell.length_c   1.000
_cell.angle_alpha   90.00
_cell.angle_beta   90.00
_cell.angle_gamma   90.00
#
_symmetry.space_group_name_H-M   'P 1'
#
loop_
_entity.id
_entity.type
_entity.pdbx_description
1 polymer ?
#
loop_
_entity_poly.entity_id
_entity_poly.type
_entity_poly.pdbx_seq_one_letter_code
_entity_poly.pdbx_strand_id
1 'polypeptide(L)'
;MTSEADTRANYIDPALKAAHWQPGNIIREHYFTDGRKLAGGVRGRRCFVDYLLHKDNRYLAVVEAKKEAEHPTKGLQQAIDYAKKLLVRFVY
;
A
#
# COMPACT_ATOMS: atom_id res chain seq x y z
N MET A 1 -7.35 -21.48 -3.48
CA MET A 1 -7.78 -20.25 -2.77
C MET A 1 -6.89 -19.14 -3.29
N THR A 2 -7.48 -18.13 -3.95
CA THR A 2 -6.75 -17.02 -4.60
C THR A 2 -5.95 -16.24 -3.56
N SER A 3 -4.65 -16.03 -3.80
CA SER A 3 -3.80 -15.27 -2.90
C SER A 3 -3.99 -13.76 -3.07
N GLU A 4 -3.44 -12.98 -2.15
CA GLU A 4 -3.41 -11.51 -2.28
C GLU A 4 -2.53 -11.09 -3.46
N ALA A 5 -1.44 -11.83 -3.72
CA ALA A 5 -0.60 -11.63 -4.89
C ALA A 5 -1.37 -11.88 -6.20
N ASP A 6 -2.20 -12.92 -6.24
CA ASP A 6 -3.08 -13.18 -7.40
C ASP A 6 -4.12 -12.06 -7.56
N THR A 7 -4.66 -11.54 -6.46
CA THR A 7 -5.63 -10.43 -6.50
C THR A 7 -4.98 -9.16 -7.07
N ARG A 8 -3.74 -8.88 -6.67
CA ARG A 8 -2.93 -7.78 -7.21
C ARG A 8 -2.72 -7.91 -8.71
N ALA A 9 -2.21 -9.06 -9.16
CA ALA A 9 -1.86 -9.30 -10.56
C ALA A 9 -3.09 -9.36 -11.48
N ASN A 10 -4.17 -10.00 -11.04
CA ASN A 10 -5.34 -10.25 -11.89
C ASN A 10 -6.34 -9.10 -11.90
N TYR A 11 -6.38 -8.26 -10.85
CA TYR A 11 -7.40 -7.21 -10.72
C TYR A 11 -6.82 -5.81 -10.51
N ILE A 12 -5.92 -5.63 -9.53
CA ILE A 12 -5.46 -4.28 -9.16
C ILE A 12 -4.50 -3.70 -10.21
N ASP A 13 -3.49 -4.45 -10.65
CA ASP A 13 -2.56 -4.00 -11.68
C ASP A 13 -3.27 -3.65 -13.02
N PRO A 14 -4.21 -4.48 -13.53
CA PRO A 14 -5.05 -4.12 -14.67
C PRO A 14 -5.90 -2.87 -14.43
N ALA A 15 -6.49 -2.71 -13.24
CA ALA A 15 -7.29 -1.53 -12.91
C ALA A 15 -6.46 -0.25 -12.87
N LEU A 16 -5.26 -0.28 -12.27
CA LEU A 16 -4.33 0.85 -12.28
C LEU A 16 -3.91 1.22 -13.72
N LYS A 17 -3.64 0.22 -14.57
CA LYS A 17 -3.33 0.42 -15.98
C LYS A 17 -4.52 1.03 -16.75
N ALA A 18 -5.73 0.53 -16.52
CA ALA A 18 -6.95 1.04 -17.13
C ALA A 18 -7.25 2.49 -16.68
N ALA A 19 -6.90 2.83 -15.44
CA ALA A 19 -6.94 4.21 -14.92
C ALA A 19 -5.76 5.08 -15.41
N HIS A 20 -4.97 4.60 -16.38
CA HIS A 20 -3.85 5.31 -17.00
C HIS A 20 -2.68 5.65 -16.06
N TRP A 21 -2.54 4.95 -14.93
CA TRP A 21 -1.33 5.07 -14.12
C TRP A 21 -0.13 4.51 -14.88
N GLN A 22 0.91 5.33 -14.98
CA GLN A 22 2.17 4.92 -15.60
C GLN A 22 2.97 4.05 -14.63
N PRO A 23 3.67 3.00 -15.10
CA PRO A 23 4.48 2.15 -14.22
C PRO A 23 5.49 2.92 -13.36
N GLY A 24 6.09 4.00 -13.89
CA GLY A 24 7.03 4.86 -13.17
C GLY A 24 6.41 5.73 -12.07
N ASN A 25 5.08 5.75 -11.97
CA ASN A 25 4.31 6.49 -10.98
C ASN A 25 3.68 5.57 -9.91
N ILE A 26 4.05 4.28 -9.91
CA ILE A 26 3.51 3.25 -9.03
C ILE A 26 4.68 2.57 -8.31
N ILE A 27 4.79 2.78 -7.00
CA ILE A 27 5.72 2.01 -6.16
C ILE A 27 4.94 0.83 -5.58
N ARG A 28 5.40 -0.40 -5.85
CA ARG A 28 4.81 -1.63 -5.32
C ARG A 28 5.58 -2.11 -4.10
N GLU A 29 4.89 -2.77 -3.18
CA GLU A 29 5.48 -3.48 -2.04
C GLU A 29 6.46 -2.64 -1.22
N HIS A 30 5.99 -1.47 -0.76
CA HIS A 30 6.85 -0.44 -0.23
C HIS A 30 6.90 -0.43 1.30
N TYR A 31 8.07 -0.73 1.86
CA TYR A 31 8.38 -0.44 3.26
C TYR A 31 8.88 1.00 3.42
N PHE A 32 8.16 1.82 4.18
CA PHE A 32 8.46 3.25 4.33
C PHE A 32 8.96 3.65 5.73
N THR A 33 9.07 2.70 6.66
CA THR A 33 9.72 2.93 7.96
C THR A 33 10.69 1.80 8.30
N ASP A 34 11.69 2.11 9.12
CA ASP A 34 12.65 1.12 9.65
C ASP A 34 12.17 0.48 10.96
N GLY A 35 10.91 0.70 11.33
CA GLY A 35 10.38 0.29 12.63
C GLY A 35 10.89 1.16 13.78
N ARG A 36 10.09 1.25 14.84
CA ARG A 36 10.44 2.01 16.05
C ARG A 36 11.64 1.37 16.75
N LYS A 37 12.64 2.16 17.15
CA LYS A 37 13.73 1.66 18.03
C LYS A 37 13.16 1.33 19.41
N LEU A 38 13.42 0.12 19.90
CA LEU A 38 13.04 -0.38 21.21
C LEU A 38 14.28 -0.61 22.09
N ALA A 39 14.07 -0.81 23.39
CA ALA A 39 15.15 -1.16 24.31
C ALA A 39 15.79 -2.51 23.91
N GLY A 40 17.08 -2.68 24.23
CA GLY A 40 17.82 -3.91 23.91
C GLY A 40 18.22 -4.05 22.43
N GLY A 41 18.21 -2.98 21.65
CA GLY A 41 18.69 -2.99 20.26
C GLY A 41 17.71 -3.56 19.23
N VAL A 42 16.47 -3.87 19.65
CA VAL A 42 15.43 -4.42 18.78
C VAL A 42 14.65 -3.30 18.08
N ARG A 43 14.14 -3.58 16.88
CA ARG A 43 13.24 -2.68 16.14
C ARG A 43 11.83 -3.27 16.07
N GLY A 44 10.83 -2.40 16.17
CA GLY A 44 9.42 -2.75 15.96
C GLY A 44 9.10 -3.02 14.48
N ARG A 45 7.84 -3.35 14.21
CA ARG A 45 7.37 -3.65 12.85
C ARG A 45 7.53 -2.45 11.93
N ARG A 46 8.10 -2.68 10.74
CA ARG A 46 8.15 -1.72 9.64
C ARG A 46 6.74 -1.50 9.07
N CYS A 47 6.43 -0.28 8.68
CA CYS A 47 5.20 0.01 7.98
C CYS A 47 5.38 -0.30 6.49
N PHE A 48 4.34 -0.89 5.89
CA PHE A 48 4.34 -1.46 4.55
C PHE A 48 3.03 -1.07 3.87
N VAL A 49 3.07 -0.79 2.57
CA VAL A 49 1.89 -0.60 1.72
C VAL A 49 2.05 -1.39 0.42
N ASP A 50 0.95 -1.90 -0.12
CA ASP A 50 0.97 -2.66 -1.38
C ASP A 50 1.27 -1.78 -2.59
N TYR A 51 0.60 -0.64 -2.70
CA TYR A 51 0.86 0.35 -3.73
C TYR A 51 0.91 1.76 -3.14
N LEU A 52 1.92 2.52 -3.55
CA LEU A 52 2.04 3.95 -3.31
C LEU A 52 2.07 4.65 -4.66
N LEU A 53 1.00 5.40 -4.95
CA LEU A 53 0.84 6.14 -6.19
C LEU A 53 1.41 7.55 -6.02
N HIS A 54 2.23 7.98 -6.98
CA HIS A 54 2.91 9.26 -6.91
C HIS A 54 3.00 9.96 -8.27
N LYS A 55 3.15 11.28 -8.24
CA LYS A 55 3.41 12.10 -9.42
C LYS A 55 4.19 13.34 -9.01
N ASP A 56 5.14 13.77 -9.83
CA ASP A 56 5.91 15.00 -9.62
C ASP A 56 6.50 15.10 -8.20
N ASN A 57 7.14 14.02 -7.75
CA ASN A 57 7.75 13.88 -6.43
C ASN A 57 6.78 14.03 -5.24
N ARG A 58 5.48 13.79 -5.46
CA ARG A 58 4.43 13.84 -4.42
C ARG A 58 3.63 12.55 -4.36
N TYR A 59 3.44 12.03 -3.17
CA TYR A 59 2.55 10.90 -2.91
C TYR A 59 1.08 11.35 -2.98
N LEU A 60 0.27 10.57 -3.70
CA LEU A 60 -1.11 10.92 -4.02
C LEU A 60 -2.10 9.96 -3.38
N ALA A 61 -1.84 8.65 -3.42
CA ALA A 61 -2.73 7.64 -2.89
C ALA A 61 -1.97 6.39 -2.39
N VAL A 62 -2.57 5.70 -1.43
CA VAL A 62 -2.21 4.33 -1.04
C VAL A 62 -3.32 3.40 -1.52
N VAL A 63 -2.95 2.23 -2.06
CA VAL A 63 -3.89 1.14 -2.36
C VAL A 63 -3.45 -0.08 -1.58
N GLU A 64 -4.36 -0.65 -0.80
CA GLU A 64 -4.15 -1.89 -0.04
C GLU A 64 -4.85 -3.05 -0.73
N ALA A 65 -4.11 -4.11 -1.02
CA ALA A 65 -4.67 -5.33 -1.57
C ALA A 65 -5.22 -6.21 -0.44
N LYS A 66 -6.27 -6.95 -0.74
CA LYS A 66 -6.77 -8.03 0.11
C LYS A 66 -7.06 -9.23 -0.77
N LYS A 67 -7.13 -10.42 -0.17
CA LYS A 67 -7.59 -11.59 -0.89
C LYS A 67 -9.03 -11.36 -1.36
N GLU A 68 -9.36 -11.84 -2.55
CA GLU A 68 -10.71 -11.74 -3.12
C GLU A 68 -11.83 -12.22 -2.19
N ALA A 69 -11.57 -13.24 -1.36
CA ALA A 69 -12.53 -13.77 -0.39
C ALA A 69 -12.64 -12.95 0.92
N GLU A 70 -11.81 -11.93 1.12
CA GLU A 70 -11.82 -11.09 2.31
C GLU A 70 -12.64 -9.81 2.10
N HIS A 71 -13.18 -9.29 3.20
CA HIS A 71 -13.92 -8.03 3.12
C HIS A 71 -12.97 -6.86 2.77
N PRO A 72 -13.34 -5.97 1.82
CA PRO A 72 -12.44 -4.91 1.34
C PRO A 72 -12.02 -3.93 2.44
N THR A 73 -12.84 -3.71 3.46
CA THR A 73 -12.50 -2.80 4.58
C THR A 73 -11.61 -3.44 5.65
N LYS A 74 -11.24 -4.71 5.52
CA LYS A 74 -10.36 -5.37 6.47
C LYS A 74 -9.00 -4.68 6.44
N GLY A 75 -8.58 -4.09 7.56
CA GLY A 75 -7.33 -3.32 7.65
C GLY A 75 -7.44 -1.86 7.23
N LEU A 76 -8.64 -1.33 6.92
CA LEU A 76 -8.84 0.06 6.52
C LEU A 76 -8.25 1.07 7.51
N GLN A 77 -8.41 0.82 8.82
CA GLN A 77 -7.86 1.73 9.84
C GLN A 77 -6.33 1.82 9.76
N GLN A 78 -5.66 0.69 9.53
CA GLN A 78 -4.21 0.65 9.34
C GLN A 78 -3.80 1.41 8.08
N ALA A 79 -4.54 1.24 6.98
CA ALA A 79 -4.30 1.95 5.73
C ALA A 79 -4.44 3.47 5.90
N ILE A 80 -5.48 3.93 6.61
CA ILE A 80 -5.67 5.34 6.98
C ILE A 80 -4.49 5.87 7.80
N ASP A 81 -4.02 5.10 8.78
CA ASP A 81 -2.89 5.51 9.62
C ASP A 81 -1.57 5.58 8.84
N TYR A 82 -1.38 4.70 7.84
CA TYR A 82 -0.24 4.76 6.94
C TYR A 82 -0.32 5.95 6.00
N ALA A 83 -1.48 6.25 5.44
CA ALA A 83 -1.68 7.42 4.60
C ALA A 83 -1.41 8.72 5.36
N LYS A 84 -1.84 8.83 6.63
CA LYS A 84 -1.49 9.97 7.50
C LYS A 84 0.02 10.13 7.67
N LYS A 85 0.76 9.05 7.88
CA LYS A 85 2.24 9.08 8.02
C LYS A 85 2.94 9.48 6.72
N LEU A 86 2.38 9.08 5.57
CA LEU A 86 2.90 9.39 4.24
C LEU A 86 2.41 10.75 3.70
N LEU A 87 1.57 11.48 4.46
CA LEU A 87 0.93 12.73 4.04
C LEU A 87 0.10 12.58 2.74
N VAL A 88 -0.56 11.44 2.62
CA VAL A 88 -1.39 11.03 1.48
C VAL A 88 -2.87 11.30 1.80
N ARG A 89 -3.62 11.76 0.79
CA ARG A 89 -5.04 12.15 0.94
C ARG A 89 -6.04 11.06 0.59
N PHE A 90 -5.64 10.07 -0.21
CA PHE A 90 -6.54 9.03 -0.71
C PHE A 90 -6.06 7.64 -0.30
N VAL A 91 -6.99 6.81 0.15
CA VAL A 91 -6.77 5.42 0.55
C VAL A 91 -7.81 4.57 -0.15
N TYR A 92 -7.36 3.49 -0.79
CA TYR A 92 -8.18 2.51 -1.47
C TYR A 92 -7.91 1.11 -0.91
#